data_AF-A0A3D4QVA4-F1
#
_entry.id   AF-A0A3D4QVA4-F1
#
_cell.length_a   1.000
_cell.length_b   1.000
_cell.length_c   1.000
_cell.angle_alpha   90.00
_cell.angle_beta   90.00
_cell.angle_gamma   90.00
#
_symmetry.space_group_name_H-M   'P 1'
#
loop_
_entity.id
_entity.type
_entity.pdbx_description
1 polymer ?
#
loop_
_entity_poly.entity_id
_entity_poly.type
_entity_poly.pdbx_seq_one_letter_code
_entity_poly.pdbx_strand_id
1 'polypeptide(L)'
;MKELTGKQINKLNSDVSDRNKLKRSILFREIFKNKYIYLMLLPVISYFIIFNYLPMYGIIIAFKDFRAGFGIIKSPWVGFKHFETFFGSYYCWRIIRNTFLLNFYDLIFAFPAPIILAVLLNELRSERYKKVVQTVSYL
;
A
#
# COMPACT_ATOMS: atom_id res chain seq x y z
N MET A 1 31.63 -6.50 49.37
CA MET A 1 31.34 -5.55 48.26
C MET A 1 30.56 -6.16 47.08
N LYS A 2 30.74 -7.45 46.73
CA LYS A 2 30.01 -8.12 45.61
C LYS A 2 28.52 -8.42 45.86
N GLU A 3 28.07 -8.53 47.12
CA GLU A 3 26.66 -8.84 47.44
C GLU A 3 25.68 -7.67 47.25
N LEU A 4 26.16 -6.42 47.35
CA LEU A 4 25.35 -5.22 47.18
C LEU A 4 24.96 -5.00 45.70
N THR A 5 25.83 -5.42 44.77
CA THR A 5 25.61 -5.31 43.33
C THR A 5 24.54 -6.29 42.83
N GLY A 6 24.50 -7.53 43.34
CA GLY A 6 23.49 -8.53 42.97
C GLY A 6 22.06 -8.17 43.42
N LYS A 7 21.91 -7.59 44.62
CA LYS A 7 20.61 -7.08 45.10
C LYS A 7 20.11 -5.88 44.28
N GLN A 8 21.01 -5.00 43.83
CA GLN A 8 20.65 -3.87 42.96
C GLN A 8 20.22 -4.34 41.56
N ILE A 9 20.90 -5.33 40.97
CA ILE A 9 20.53 -5.90 39.66
C ILE A 9 19.15 -6.58 39.73
N ASN A 10 18.87 -7.35 40.77
CA ASN A 10 17.55 -7.99 40.94
C ASN A 10 16.43 -6.97 41.17
N LYS A 11 16.70 -5.88 41.91
CA LYS A 11 15.75 -4.78 42.09
C LYS A 11 15.49 -4.01 40.79
N LEU A 12 16.53 -3.80 39.99
CA LEU A 12 16.40 -3.17 38.67
C LEU A 12 15.58 -4.06 37.71
N ASN A 13 15.79 -5.38 37.74
CA ASN A 13 15.03 -6.33 36.93
C ASN A 13 13.56 -6.45 37.37
N SER A 14 13.28 -6.40 38.68
CA SER A 14 11.90 -6.34 39.17
C SER A 14 11.20 -5.04 38.76
N ASP A 15 11.89 -3.90 38.87
CA ASP A 15 11.35 -2.59 38.46
C ASP A 15 11.08 -2.54 36.95
N VAL A 16 11.94 -3.12 36.10
CA VAL A 16 11.74 -3.20 34.65
C VAL A 16 10.57 -4.13 34.29
N SER A 17 10.43 -5.26 34.99
CA SER A 17 9.32 -6.21 34.80
C SER A 17 7.98 -5.57 35.17
N ASP A 18 7.91 -4.89 36.32
CA ASP A 18 6.70 -4.21 36.79
C ASP A 18 6.33 -3.02 35.88
N ARG A 19 7.31 -2.28 35.37
CA ARG A 19 7.09 -1.23 34.35
C ARG A 19 6.53 -1.80 33.05
N ASN A 20 7.00 -2.94 32.57
CA ASN A 20 6.48 -3.58 31.36
C ASN A 20 5.07 -4.13 31.55
N LYS A 21 4.77 -4.65 32.75
CA LYS A 21 3.43 -5.12 33.11
C LYS A 21 2.42 -3.97 33.21
N LEU A 22 2.84 -2.83 33.79
CA LEU A 22 2.06 -1.61 33.87
C LEU A 22 1.85 -0.98 32.48
N LYS A 23 2.87 -0.94 31.62
CA LYS A 23 2.72 -0.46 30.23
C LYS A 23 1.77 -1.33 29.42
N ARG A 24 1.85 -2.66 29.53
CA ARG A 24 0.90 -3.57 28.87
C ARG A 24 -0.52 -3.32 29.34
N SER A 25 -0.76 -3.19 30.65
CA SER A 25 -2.11 -2.95 31.16
C SER A 25 -2.68 -1.59 30.73
N ILE A 26 -1.84 -0.56 30.61
CA ILE A 26 -2.23 0.75 30.07
C ILE A 26 -2.58 0.65 28.58
N LEU A 27 -1.75 -0.03 27.75
CA LEU A 27 -2.02 -0.22 26.32
C LEU A 27 -3.31 -1.03 26.08
N PHE A 28 -3.52 -2.12 26.81
CA PHE A 28 -4.78 -2.88 26.71
C PHE A 28 -5.98 -2.05 27.15
N ARG A 29 -5.83 -1.20 28.17
CA ARG A 29 -6.88 -0.27 28.63
C ARG A 29 -7.16 0.83 27.60
N GLU A 30 -6.16 1.33 26.88
CA GLU A 30 -6.32 2.29 25.79
C GLU A 30 -7.01 1.67 24.56
N ILE A 31 -6.65 0.44 24.19
CA ILE A 31 -7.30 -0.31 23.10
C ILE A 31 -8.78 -0.54 23.43
N PHE A 32 -9.10 -0.93 24.68
CA PHE A 32 -10.49 -1.10 25.12
C PHE A 32 -11.25 0.23 25.23
N LYS A 33 -10.60 1.33 25.63
CA LYS A 33 -11.20 2.67 25.69
C LYS A 33 -11.54 3.18 24.29
N ASN A 34 -10.72 2.88 23.29
CA ASN A 34 -10.91 3.28 21.90
C ASN A 34 -11.51 2.17 21.03
N LYS A 35 -12.20 1.19 21.63
CA LYS A 35 -12.75 0.01 20.94
C LYS A 35 -13.60 0.36 19.72
N TYR A 36 -14.39 1.45 19.78
CA TYR A 36 -15.24 1.87 18.67
C TYR A 36 -14.45 2.32 17.44
N ILE A 37 -13.30 2.99 17.64
CA ILE A 37 -12.42 3.41 16.54
C ILE A 37 -11.81 2.17 15.88
N TYR A 38 -11.32 1.21 16.68
CA TYR A 38 -10.81 -0.06 16.15
C TYR A 38 -11.89 -0.89 15.47
N LEU A 39 -13.13 -0.86 15.96
CA LEU A 39 -14.26 -1.57 15.36
C LEU A 39 -14.65 -0.99 13.99
N MET A 40 -14.58 0.35 13.82
CA MET A 40 -14.79 1.00 12.52
C MET A 40 -13.62 0.77 11.55
N LEU A 41 -12.40 0.64 12.06
CA LEU A 41 -11.20 0.33 11.27
C LEU A 41 -11.18 -1.13 10.78
N LEU A 42 -11.72 -2.05 11.59
CA LEU A 42 -11.73 -3.48 11.32
C LEU A 42 -12.30 -3.87 9.94
N PRO A 43 -13.48 -3.38 9.49
CA PRO A 43 -13.99 -3.70 8.16
C PRO A 43 -13.08 -3.18 7.04
N VAL A 44 -12.49 -1.99 7.20
CA VAL A 44 -11.56 -1.42 6.22
C VAL A 44 -10.32 -2.30 6.08
N ILE A 45 -9.68 -2.66 7.20
CA ILE A 45 -8.51 -3.53 7.20
C ILE A 45 -8.85 -4.91 6.64
N SER A 46 -9.99 -5.49 7.04
CA SER A 46 -10.42 -6.79 6.56
C SER A 46 -10.61 -6.79 5.04
N TYR A 47 -11.21 -5.72 4.50
CA TYR A 47 -11.34 -5.53 3.06
C TYR A 47 -9.97 -5.47 2.37
N PHE A 48 -9.02 -4.67 2.87
CA PHE A 48 -7.68 -4.60 2.29
C PHE A 48 -6.95 -5.95 2.35
N ILE A 49 -7.09 -6.69 3.45
CA ILE A 49 -6.46 -8.01 3.60
C ILE A 49 -7.00 -8.98 2.55
N ILE A 50 -8.32 -9.07 2.41
CA ILE A 50 -8.99 -10.04 1.53
C ILE A 50 -8.82 -9.66 0.06
N PHE A 51 -8.96 -8.38 -0.28
CA PHE A 51 -9.01 -7.95 -1.68
C PHE A 51 -7.71 -7.40 -2.24
N ASN A 52 -6.76 -6.94 -1.41
CA ASN A 52 -5.48 -6.43 -1.90
C ASN A 52 -4.31 -7.36 -1.54
N TYR A 53 -4.25 -7.85 -0.30
CA TYR A 53 -3.15 -8.72 0.14
C TYR A 53 -3.28 -10.17 -0.33
N LEU A 54 -4.51 -10.72 -0.31
CA LEU A 54 -4.75 -12.08 -0.79
C LEU A 54 -4.35 -12.28 -2.26
N PRO A 55 -4.76 -11.43 -3.23
CA PRO A 55 -4.35 -11.60 -4.63
C PRO A 55 -2.84 -11.39 -4.82
N MET A 56 -2.16 -10.67 -3.91
CA MET A 56 -0.71 -10.51 -3.95
C MET A 56 0.05 -11.83 -3.77
N TYR A 57 -0.58 -12.86 -3.15
CA TYR A 57 -0.04 -14.22 -3.14
C TYR A 57 0.14 -14.80 -4.56
N GLY A 58 -0.65 -14.33 -5.53
CA GLY A 58 -0.56 -14.69 -6.94
C GLY A 58 0.78 -14.31 -7.59
N ILE A 59 1.56 -13.38 -7.01
CA ILE A 59 2.88 -12.99 -7.55
C ILE A 59 3.84 -14.19 -7.61
N ILE A 60 3.65 -15.20 -6.75
CA ILE A 60 4.46 -16.44 -6.76
C ILE A 60 4.35 -17.18 -8.10
N ILE A 61 3.26 -16.99 -8.84
CA ILE A 61 3.06 -17.58 -10.18
C ILE A 61 4.16 -17.11 -11.15
N ALA A 62 4.69 -15.89 -11.01
CA ALA A 62 5.77 -15.39 -11.85
C ALA A 62 7.09 -16.20 -11.71
N PHE A 63 7.24 -16.97 -10.63
CA PHE A 63 8.41 -17.80 -10.36
C PHE A 63 8.17 -19.31 -10.60
N LYS A 64 6.95 -19.69 -11.00
CA LYS A 64 6.53 -21.07 -11.24
C LYS A 64 6.11 -21.28 -12.69
N ASP A 65 6.29 -22.48 -13.23
CA ASP A 65 5.71 -22.86 -14.53
C ASP A 65 4.22 -23.17 -14.34
N PHE A 66 3.42 -22.13 -14.13
CA PHE A 66 2.01 -22.26 -13.86
C PHE A 66 1.26 -22.80 -15.07
N ARG A 67 0.76 -24.03 -14.93
CA ARG A 67 -0.18 -24.63 -15.88
C ARG A 67 -1.55 -24.68 -15.20
N ALA A 68 -2.56 -24.07 -15.83
CA ALA A 68 -3.92 -23.99 -15.29
C ALA A 68 -4.49 -25.36 -14.86
N GLY A 69 -4.08 -26.45 -15.52
CA GLY A 69 -4.49 -27.82 -15.19
C GLY A 69 -3.87 -28.44 -13.93
N PHE A 70 -2.73 -27.94 -13.40
CA PHE A 70 -2.06 -28.51 -12.22
C PHE A 70 -2.24 -27.66 -10.95
N GLY A 71 -2.75 -26.44 -11.07
CA GLY A 71 -2.91 -25.49 -9.96
C GLY A 71 -1.59 -24.81 -9.54
N ILE A 72 -1.72 -23.73 -8.75
CA ILE A 72 -0.60 -22.87 -8.31
C ILE A 72 0.39 -23.62 -7.40
N ILE A 73 -0.09 -24.66 -6.70
CA ILE A 73 0.66 -25.35 -5.65
C ILE A 73 1.56 -26.46 -6.23
N LYS A 74 1.10 -27.23 -7.23
CA LYS A 74 1.85 -28.36 -7.82
C LYS A 74 2.77 -27.98 -8.97
N SER A 75 2.69 -26.74 -9.45
CA SER A 75 3.51 -26.27 -10.57
C SER A 75 5.00 -26.17 -10.16
N PRO A 76 5.94 -26.64 -11.00
CA PRO A 76 7.37 -26.66 -10.66
C PRO A 76 7.93 -25.24 -10.56
N TRP A 77 8.86 -25.04 -9.63
CA TRP A 77 9.56 -23.77 -9.46
C TRP A 77 10.59 -23.58 -10.57
N VAL A 78 10.46 -22.50 -11.35
CA VAL A 78 11.33 -22.20 -12.50
C VAL A 78 12.15 -20.92 -12.30
N GLY A 79 12.02 -20.25 -11.15
CA GLY A 79 12.82 -19.08 -10.80
C GLY A 79 12.60 -17.93 -11.79
N PHE A 80 13.70 -17.45 -12.40
CA PHE A 80 13.69 -16.27 -13.27
C PHE A 80 13.43 -16.55 -14.76
N LYS A 81 13.13 -17.79 -15.14
CA LYS A 81 12.94 -18.18 -16.55
C LYS A 81 11.96 -17.28 -17.30
N HIS A 82 10.83 -16.93 -16.68
CA HIS A 82 9.81 -16.07 -17.30
C HIS A 82 10.31 -14.62 -17.49
N PHE A 83 11.14 -14.13 -16.56
CA PHE A 83 11.75 -12.81 -16.67
C PHE A 83 12.78 -12.77 -17.80
N GLU A 84 13.68 -13.75 -17.88
CA GLU A 84 14.66 -13.85 -18.98
C GLU A 84 13.97 -13.93 -20.35
N THR A 85 12.91 -14.73 -20.45
CA THR A 85 12.12 -14.86 -21.68
C THR A 85 11.43 -13.54 -22.04
N PHE A 86 10.90 -12.83 -21.04
CA PHE A 86 10.26 -11.52 -21.25
C PHE A 86 11.28 -10.48 -21.71
N PHE A 87 12.39 -10.30 -21.00
CA PHE A 87 13.43 -9.33 -21.35
C PHE A 87 14.19 -9.67 -22.64
N GLY A 88 14.32 -10.95 -22.99
CA GLY A 88 14.87 -11.40 -24.26
C GLY A 88 13.92 -11.26 -25.45
N SER A 89 12.64 -10.97 -25.21
CA SER A 89 11.65 -10.80 -26.30
C SER A 89 11.83 -9.46 -27.02
N TYR A 90 11.66 -9.47 -28.34
CA TYR A 90 11.70 -8.25 -29.17
C TYR A 90 10.68 -7.19 -28.74
N TYR A 91 9.56 -7.60 -28.15
CA TYR A 91 8.47 -6.70 -27.76
C TYR A 91 8.69 -6.00 -26.42
N CYS A 92 9.50 -6.56 -25.51
CA CYS A 92 9.65 -6.02 -24.16
C CYS A 92 10.12 -4.57 -24.17
N TRP A 93 11.21 -4.27 -24.89
CA TRP A 93 11.73 -2.91 -24.96
C TRP A 93 10.74 -1.93 -25.60
N ARG A 94 10.02 -2.37 -26.63
CA ARG A 94 8.97 -1.58 -27.29
C ARG A 94 7.84 -1.25 -26.31
N ILE A 95 7.38 -2.23 -25.54
CA ILE A 95 6.30 -2.04 -24.55
C ILE A 95 6.77 -1.09 -23.45
N ILE A 96 7.95 -1.31 -22.86
CA ILE A 96 8.48 -0.45 -21.81
C ILE A 96 8.61 1.00 -22.29
N ARG A 97 9.21 1.21 -23.48
CA ARG A 97 9.36 2.55 -24.06
C ARG A 97 8.01 3.19 -24.34
N ASN A 98 7.05 2.45 -24.89
CA ASN A 98 5.73 2.99 -25.19
C ASN A 98 4.98 3.37 -23.91
N THR A 99 4.98 2.50 -22.91
CA THR A 99 4.36 2.79 -21.61
C THR A 99 5.00 4.00 -20.95
N PHE A 100 6.33 4.10 -20.98
CA PHE A 100 7.03 5.26 -20.44
C PHE A 100 6.68 6.55 -21.20
N LEU A 101 6.68 6.50 -22.54
CA LEU A 101 6.31 7.65 -23.37
C LEU A 101 4.85 8.09 -23.14
N LEU A 102 3.91 7.14 -23.03
CA LEU A 102 2.52 7.45 -22.73
C LEU A 102 2.39 8.14 -21.38
N ASN A 103 2.97 7.58 -20.33
CA ASN A 103 2.96 8.21 -19.00
C ASN A 103 3.64 9.59 -19.00
N PHE A 104 4.68 9.76 -19.81
CA PHE A 104 5.36 11.04 -19.95
C PHE A 104 4.49 12.08 -20.66
N TYR A 105 3.79 11.69 -21.73
CA TYR A 105 2.81 12.56 -22.39
C TYR A 105 1.63 12.88 -21.47
N ASP A 106 1.13 11.91 -20.71
CA ASP A 106 0.09 12.15 -19.70
C ASP A 106 0.56 13.16 -18.65
N LEU A 107 1.81 13.08 -18.20
CA LEU A 107 2.35 14.04 -17.25
C LEU A 107 2.51 15.45 -17.84
N ILE A 108 2.84 15.57 -19.13
CA ILE A 108 3.01 16.89 -19.77
C ILE A 108 1.68 17.51 -20.19
N PHE A 109 0.71 16.71 -20.61
CA PHE A 109 -0.55 17.21 -21.16
C PHE A 109 -1.73 17.01 -20.21
N ALA A 110 -1.91 15.80 -19.66
CA ALA A 110 -3.05 15.51 -18.80
C ALA A 110 -2.93 16.15 -17.41
N PHE A 111 -1.72 16.33 -16.88
CA PHE A 111 -1.55 17.02 -15.59
C PHE A 111 -1.75 18.55 -15.67
N PRO A 112 -1.22 19.28 -16.66
CA PRO A 112 -1.48 20.72 -16.77
C PRO A 112 -2.87 21.06 -17.28
N ALA A 113 -3.54 20.17 -18.02
CA ALA A 113 -4.87 20.44 -18.57
C ALA A 113 -5.90 20.86 -17.50
N PRO A 114 -6.07 20.16 -16.36
CA PRO A 114 -6.93 20.61 -15.26
C PRO A 114 -6.52 21.97 -14.66
N ILE A 115 -5.21 22.25 -14.58
CA ILE A 115 -4.70 23.52 -14.02
C ILE A 115 -5.06 24.69 -14.96
N ILE A 116 -4.81 24.52 -16.25
CA ILE A 116 -5.17 25.52 -17.27
C ILE A 116 -6.68 25.72 -17.28
N LEU A 117 -7.46 24.64 -17.26
CA LEU A 117 -8.92 24.71 -17.18
C LEU A 117 -9.37 25.47 -15.92
N ALA A 118 -8.76 25.21 -14.75
CA ALA A 118 -9.09 25.91 -13.51
C ALA A 118 -8.79 27.42 -13.60
N VAL A 119 -7.66 27.81 -14.19
CA VAL A 119 -7.29 29.22 -14.39
C VAL A 119 -8.22 29.91 -15.39
N LEU A 120 -8.52 29.27 -16.53
CA LEU A 120 -9.46 29.78 -17.52
C LEU A 120 -10.85 29.97 -16.92
N LEU A 121 -11.31 29.01 -16.12
CA LEU A 121 -12.56 29.14 -15.41
C LEU A 121 -12.51 30.28 -14.41
N ASN A 122 -11.41 30.45 -13.67
CA ASN A 122 -11.26 31.53 -12.68
C ASN A 122 -11.46 32.92 -13.31
N GLU A 123 -10.97 33.11 -14.54
CA GLU A 123 -11.07 34.37 -15.30
C GLU A 123 -12.50 34.68 -15.80
N LEU A 124 -13.41 33.70 -15.81
CA LEU A 124 -14.79 33.93 -16.20
C LEU A 124 -15.53 34.76 -15.14
N ARG A 125 -16.04 35.93 -15.56
CA ARG A 125 -16.76 36.89 -14.69
C ARG A 125 -18.17 36.44 -14.28
N SER A 126 -18.75 35.44 -14.97
CA SER A 126 -20.10 34.95 -14.70
C SER A 126 -20.11 33.62 -13.97
N GLU A 127 -20.57 33.66 -12.72
CA GLU A 127 -20.67 32.52 -11.80
C GLU A 127 -21.54 31.37 -12.32
N ARG A 128 -22.49 31.65 -13.23
CA ARG A 128 -23.34 30.61 -13.83
C ARG A 128 -22.57 29.72 -14.80
N TYR A 129 -21.63 30.29 -15.57
CA TYR A 129 -20.83 29.52 -16.54
C TYR A 129 -19.72 28.71 -15.85
N LYS A 130 -19.10 29.24 -14.77
CA LYS A 130 -18.16 28.50 -13.92
C LYS A 130 -18.78 27.20 -13.40
N LYS A 131 -19.99 27.27 -12.84
CA LYS A 131 -20.69 26.10 -12.28
C LYS A 131 -21.01 25.04 -13.33
N VAL A 132 -21.47 25.43 -14.52
CA VAL A 132 -21.81 24.48 -15.60
C VAL A 132 -20.56 23.71 -16.06
N VAL A 133 -19.45 24.40 -16.32
CA VAL A 133 -18.23 23.72 -16.80
C VAL A 133 -17.63 22.84 -15.71
N GLN A 134 -17.69 23.24 -14.44
CA GLN A 134 -17.29 22.38 -13.33
C GLN A 134 -18.19 21.13 -13.26
N THR A 135 -19.51 21.27 -13.32
CA THR A 135 -20.42 20.11 -13.30
C THR A 135 -20.17 19.17 -14.47
N VAL A 136 -19.93 19.68 -15.68
CA VAL A 136 -19.63 18.85 -16.86
C VAL A 136 -18.24 18.21 -16.79
N SER A 137 -17.25 18.86 -16.18
CA SER A 137 -15.89 18.31 -16.06
C SER A 137 -15.73 17.32 -14.90
N TYR A 138 -16.61 17.40 -13.89
CA TYR A 138 -16.62 16.50 -12.74
C TYR A 138 -17.49 15.25 -12.94
N LEU A 139 -18.42 15.26 -13.91
CA LEU A 139 -19.24 14.11 -14.32
C LEU A 139 -18.49 13.26 -15.35
#